data_AF-A0A1Y1KLE7-F1
#
_entry.id   AF-A0A1Y1KLE7-F1
#
_cell.length_a   1.000
_cell.length_b   1.000
_cell.length_c   1.000
_cell.angle_alpha   90.00
_cell.angle_beta   90.00
_cell.angle_gamma   90.00
#
_symmetry.space_group_name_H-M   'P 1'
#
loop_
_entity.id
_entity.type
_entity.pdbx_description
1 polymer ?
#
loop_
_entity_poly.entity_id
_entity_poly.type
_entity_poly.pdbx_seq_one_letter_code
_entity_poly.pdbx_strand_id
1 'polypeptide(L)'
;MILEGEDHSLVKLICQKIGKLIHSKNNVNMNLPTRNGVNPPTTTTQNLPLPPPPTKMRHMLPTISSLKNFLPALTFLVAFATVMTVLVIHMNNTATRHHQFLVNMSRDNEFLGVAQDNPELITYIREVHLSPAVEPHHKPLETLGPFPTEDTAYIIKLLNNKKEGIFVEAGAYSDGKVSKTEYLEKRMSWHGLLIQPEPTHYFKLKRHNRGRSLAIHACLSSTPYPKEITFHQEDRDGVKINQIHTNTVEDPDWFNTRVKCFPFYSLLLAMNISSVDLFILESGGTELQVLQTIPFDRVSIDIINVQIQANDSEKDTIKKFLISKNYTFTQSFNSNHVFRLKHSQV
;
A
#
# COMPACT_ATOMS: atom_id res chain seq x y z
N MET A 1 -21.91 34.90 -5.35
CA MET A 1 -23.37 34.81 -5.61
C MET A 1 -23.67 33.31 -5.61
N ILE A 2 -23.81 32.71 -4.41
CA ILE A 2 -25.10 32.32 -3.77
C ILE A 2 -25.75 31.21 -4.62
N LEU A 3 -25.83 29.94 -4.19
CA LEU A 3 -26.50 29.35 -3.01
C LEU A 3 -25.68 28.15 -2.48
N GLU A 4 -25.32 28.09 -1.18
CA GLU A 4 -26.07 27.53 -0.04
C GLU A 4 -26.26 25.99 -0.13
N GLY A 5 -25.97 25.17 0.88
CA GLY A 5 -25.88 25.47 2.31
C GLY A 5 -26.99 24.79 3.11
N GLU A 6 -27.29 23.51 2.87
CA GLU A 6 -28.20 22.74 3.73
C GLU A 6 -27.76 21.27 3.78
N ASP A 7 -27.13 20.84 4.88
CA ASP A 7 -27.29 19.45 5.36
C ASP A 7 -26.75 19.19 6.80
N HIS A 8 -26.27 20.21 7.50
CA HIS A 8 -25.71 20.01 8.85
C HIS A 8 -26.76 19.99 9.98
N SER A 9 -28.03 20.34 9.72
CA SER A 9 -29.09 20.36 10.74
C SER A 9 -29.83 19.03 10.86
N LEU A 10 -30.01 18.30 9.76
CA LEU A 10 -30.72 17.02 9.72
C LEU A 10 -29.92 15.91 10.42
N VAL A 11 -28.60 15.88 10.18
CA VAL A 11 -27.67 14.94 10.82
C VAL A 11 -27.58 15.17 12.34
N LYS A 12 -27.59 16.43 12.79
CA LYS A 12 -27.62 16.76 14.23
C LYS A 12 -28.93 16.34 14.90
N LEU A 13 -30.06 16.50 14.22
CA LEU A 13 -31.38 16.13 14.75
C LEU A 13 -31.55 14.61 14.87
N ILE A 14 -30.97 13.84 13.95
CA ILE A 14 -30.98 12.37 13.98
C ILE A 14 -30.10 11.84 15.12
N CYS A 15 -28.88 12.37 15.29
CA CYS A 15 -27.99 11.97 16.38
C CYS A 15 -28.55 12.30 17.78
N GLN A 16 -29.26 13.42 17.93
CA GLN A 16 -29.85 13.82 19.22
C GLN A 16 -31.08 12.99 19.61
N LYS A 17 -31.82 12.44 18.64
CA LYS A 17 -32.97 11.54 18.89
C LYS A 17 -32.54 10.12 19.26
N ILE A 18 -31.45 9.62 18.67
CA ILE A 18 -30.92 8.28 18.97
C ILE A 18 -30.29 8.25 20.38
N GLY A 19 -29.62 9.33 20.81
CA GLY A 19 -29.03 9.43 22.15
C GLY A 19 -30.04 9.40 23.30
N LYS A 20 -31.29 9.84 23.09
CA LYS A 20 -32.35 9.81 24.12
C LYS A 20 -33.02 8.44 24.28
N LEU A 21 -32.92 7.54 23.31
CA LEU A 21 -33.52 6.20 23.41
C LEU A 21 -32.67 5.22 24.23
N ILE A 22 -31.36 5.46 24.36
CA ILE A 22 -30.41 4.56 25.03
C ILE A 22 -30.37 4.80 26.56
N HIS A 23 -30.88 5.92 27.06
CA HIS A 23 -30.89 6.26 28.49
C HIS A 23 -32.17 5.88 29.26
N SER A 24 -33.13 5.16 28.65
CA SER A 24 -34.42 4.82 29.32
C SER A 24 -34.55 3.37 29.80
N LYS A 25 -33.53 2.52 29.67
CA LYS A 25 -33.57 1.14 30.20
C LYS A 25 -32.29 0.82 30.96
N ASN A 26 -32.23 1.23 32.22
CA ASN A 26 -31.46 0.55 33.27
C ASN A 26 -31.90 1.10 34.63
N ASN A 27 -32.90 0.47 35.23
CA ASN A 27 -33.11 0.58 36.67
C ASN A 27 -34.02 -0.57 37.15
N VAL A 28 -33.41 -1.71 37.52
CA VAL A 28 -33.98 -2.62 38.52
C VAL A 28 -32.84 -3.13 39.38
N ASN A 29 -32.89 -2.78 40.66
CA ASN A 29 -31.94 -3.05 41.72
C ASN A 29 -32.26 -4.42 42.36
N MET A 30 -31.27 -5.29 42.51
CA MET A 30 -31.40 -6.59 43.21
C MET A 30 -31.02 -6.40 44.69
N ASN A 31 -31.96 -6.63 45.61
CA ASN A 31 -31.68 -6.79 47.04
C ASN A 31 -32.19 -8.16 47.50
N LEU A 32 -31.31 -8.94 48.12
CA LEU A 32 -31.61 -10.15 48.90
C LEU A 32 -31.74 -9.74 50.39
N PRO A 33 -32.59 -10.39 51.20
CA PRO A 33 -32.02 -11.31 52.19
C PRO A 33 -32.88 -12.55 52.55
N THR A 34 -32.28 -13.34 53.43
CA THR A 34 -32.46 -14.71 53.94
C THR A 34 -33.68 -14.97 54.85
N ARG A 35 -34.13 -16.25 54.97
CA ARG A 35 -34.40 -16.97 56.25
C ARG A 35 -34.70 -18.48 56.08
N ASN A 36 -34.09 -19.29 56.95
CA ASN A 36 -34.34 -20.74 57.18
C ASN A 36 -35.50 -21.00 58.17
N GLY A 37 -36.14 -22.20 58.11
CA GLY A 37 -36.90 -22.76 59.26
C GLY A 37 -37.95 -23.88 59.01
N VAL A 38 -37.52 -25.15 58.94
CA VAL A 38 -38.00 -26.40 59.61
C VAL A 38 -39.52 -26.81 59.73
N ASN A 39 -39.87 -27.91 59.01
CA ASN A 39 -40.62 -29.19 59.29
C ASN A 39 -42.04 -29.28 60.02
N PRO A 40 -42.73 -30.45 60.09
CA PRO A 40 -43.91 -30.88 59.27
C PRO A 40 -45.07 -31.44 60.18
N PRO A 41 -45.83 -32.54 59.87
CA PRO A 41 -46.67 -32.96 58.74
C PRO A 41 -48.18 -33.11 59.13
N THR A 42 -49.12 -33.38 58.21
CA THR A 42 -50.12 -34.50 58.30
C THR A 42 -51.21 -34.50 57.21
N THR A 43 -51.39 -35.72 56.69
CA THR A 43 -52.52 -36.44 56.06
C THR A 43 -53.93 -35.82 56.07
N THR A 44 -54.68 -35.97 54.97
CA THR A 44 -55.96 -36.73 54.90
C THR A 44 -56.45 -36.86 53.45
N THR A 45 -56.79 -38.09 53.06
CA THR A 45 -57.40 -38.51 51.79
C THR A 45 -58.93 -38.47 51.91
N GLN A 46 -59.63 -38.21 50.79
CA GLN A 46 -60.90 -38.82 50.32
C GLN A 46 -61.93 -37.80 49.79
N ASN A 47 -62.24 -37.89 48.49
CA ASN A 47 -63.50 -38.46 47.98
C ASN A 47 -63.62 -38.28 46.46
N LEU A 48 -63.81 -39.39 45.73
CA LEU A 48 -64.34 -39.41 44.36
C LEU A 48 -65.86 -39.68 44.43
N PRO A 49 -66.68 -39.18 43.50
CA PRO A 49 -67.18 -40.10 42.46
C PRO A 49 -67.36 -39.51 41.03
N LEU A 50 -67.20 -40.46 40.09
CA LEU A 50 -67.37 -40.56 38.63
C LEU A 50 -67.96 -39.40 37.76
N PRO A 51 -67.40 -39.20 36.53
CA PRO A 51 -68.00 -38.38 35.47
C PRO A 51 -68.98 -39.15 34.54
N PRO A 52 -70.01 -38.48 33.98
CA PRO A 52 -70.89 -39.01 32.91
C PRO A 52 -70.28 -38.88 31.48
N PRO A 53 -70.84 -39.58 30.46
CA PRO A 53 -70.19 -39.92 29.18
C PRO A 53 -70.36 -38.83 28.08
N PRO A 54 -69.79 -38.99 26.85
CA PRO A 54 -69.04 -37.96 26.15
C PRO A 54 -69.91 -36.97 25.37
N THR A 55 -69.53 -35.68 25.41
CA THR A 55 -70.15 -34.63 24.61
C THR A 55 -69.33 -34.35 23.34
N LYS A 56 -69.99 -34.58 22.20
CA LYS A 56 -69.60 -34.30 20.81
C LYS A 56 -68.49 -33.25 20.61
N MET A 57 -67.43 -33.65 19.91
CA MET A 57 -66.49 -32.73 19.25
C MET A 57 -67.26 -31.79 18.32
N ARG A 58 -67.33 -30.50 18.68
CA ARG A 58 -67.69 -29.43 17.75
C ARG A 58 -66.42 -29.03 17.00
N HIS A 59 -66.42 -29.24 15.69
CA HIS A 59 -65.48 -28.54 14.80
C HIS A 59 -65.65 -27.03 15.00
N MET A 60 -64.72 -26.39 15.70
CA MET A 60 -64.58 -24.94 15.68
C MET A 60 -63.85 -24.55 14.38
N LEU A 61 -64.61 -24.17 13.37
CA LEU A 61 -64.10 -23.26 12.35
C LEU A 61 -63.87 -21.90 13.01
N PRO A 62 -62.69 -21.28 12.89
CA PRO A 62 -62.40 -19.99 13.51
C PRO A 62 -63.31 -18.91 12.89
N THR A 63 -63.89 -18.09 13.75
CA THR A 63 -64.79 -17.00 13.39
C THR A 63 -64.04 -15.86 12.69
N ILE A 64 -64.64 -15.34 11.61
CA ILE A 64 -64.12 -14.32 10.68
C ILE A 64 -63.73 -12.98 11.37
N SER A 65 -64.10 -12.75 12.64
CA SER A 65 -63.81 -11.51 13.37
C SER A 65 -62.38 -11.41 13.90
N SER A 66 -61.74 -12.52 14.29
CA SER A 66 -60.37 -12.49 14.83
C SER A 66 -59.33 -12.22 13.75
N LEU A 67 -59.60 -12.57 12.49
CA LEU A 67 -58.69 -12.38 11.36
C LEU A 67 -58.47 -10.89 11.00
N LYS A 68 -59.46 -10.02 11.25
CA LYS A 68 -59.39 -8.58 10.96
C LYS A 68 -58.40 -7.84 11.88
N ASN A 69 -58.19 -8.32 13.10
CA ASN A 69 -57.29 -7.69 14.07
C ASN A 69 -55.82 -8.06 13.85
N PHE A 70 -55.54 -9.21 13.23
CA PHE A 70 -54.18 -9.64 12.88
C PHE A 70 -53.72 -9.16 11.50
N LEU A 71 -54.66 -8.80 10.62
CA LEU A 71 -54.38 -8.29 9.29
C LEU A 71 -53.40 -7.08 9.28
N PRO A 72 -53.58 -6.02 10.11
CA PRO A 72 -52.65 -4.89 10.13
C PRO A 72 -51.25 -5.28 10.65
N ALA A 73 -51.17 -6.18 11.63
CA ALA A 73 -49.90 -6.67 12.16
C ALA A 73 -49.15 -7.53 11.13
N LEU A 74 -49.88 -8.36 10.38
CA LEU A 74 -49.32 -9.16 9.29
C LEU A 74 -48.82 -8.27 8.14
N THR A 75 -49.59 -7.26 7.74
CA THR A 75 -49.15 -6.31 6.71
C THR A 75 -47.92 -5.53 7.14
N PHE A 76 -47.81 -5.17 8.42
CA PHE A 76 -46.63 -4.50 8.97
C PHE A 76 -45.41 -5.43 8.95
N LEU A 77 -45.55 -6.69 9.36
CA LEU A 77 -44.45 -7.65 9.34
C LEU A 77 -43.97 -7.94 7.91
N VAL A 78 -44.88 -8.08 6.96
CA VAL A 78 -44.54 -8.26 5.54
C VAL A 78 -43.81 -7.02 5.02
N ALA A 79 -44.34 -5.81 5.27
CA ALA A 79 -43.69 -4.57 4.86
C ALA A 79 -42.29 -4.43 5.48
N PHE A 80 -42.15 -4.70 6.77
CA PHE A 80 -40.86 -4.68 7.47
C PHE A 80 -39.87 -5.69 6.87
N ALA A 81 -40.30 -6.92 6.62
CA ALA A 81 -39.46 -7.94 5.98
C ALA A 81 -39.04 -7.54 4.56
N THR A 82 -39.93 -6.93 3.77
CA THR A 82 -39.59 -6.43 2.43
C THR A 82 -38.59 -5.27 2.47
N VAL A 83 -38.74 -4.33 3.40
CA VAL A 83 -37.77 -3.22 3.55
C VAL A 83 -36.42 -3.75 4.01
N MET A 84 -36.38 -4.66 4.99
CA MET A 84 -35.14 -5.25 5.47
C MET A 84 -34.43 -6.06 4.39
N THR A 85 -35.15 -6.84 3.58
CA THR A 85 -34.54 -7.58 2.45
C THR A 85 -34.00 -6.65 1.39
N VAL A 86 -34.71 -5.57 1.03
CA VAL A 86 -34.21 -4.55 0.09
C VAL A 86 -32.95 -3.87 0.64
N LEU A 87 -32.91 -3.52 1.93
CA LEU A 87 -31.74 -2.93 2.57
C LEU A 87 -30.55 -3.90 2.57
N VAL A 88 -30.77 -5.17 2.91
CA VAL A 88 -29.72 -6.20 2.87
C VAL A 88 -29.20 -6.40 1.44
N ILE A 89 -30.07 -6.45 0.43
CA ILE A 89 -29.66 -6.56 -0.98
C ILE A 89 -28.91 -5.31 -1.42
N HIS A 90 -29.36 -4.11 -1.05
CA HIS A 90 -28.68 -2.87 -1.37
C HIS A 90 -27.29 -2.81 -0.72
N MET A 91 -27.18 -3.13 0.57
CA MET A 91 -25.90 -3.20 1.28
C MET A 91 -24.98 -4.23 0.64
N ASN A 92 -25.48 -5.42 0.29
CA ASN A 92 -24.68 -6.46 -0.34
C ASN A 92 -24.21 -6.06 -1.76
N ASN A 93 -25.08 -5.39 -2.54
CA ASN A 93 -24.72 -4.86 -3.85
C ASN A 93 -23.69 -3.74 -3.74
N THR A 94 -23.84 -2.82 -2.79
CA THR A 94 -22.88 -1.75 -2.53
C THR A 94 -21.55 -2.34 -2.08
N ALA A 95 -21.54 -3.28 -1.14
CA ALA A 95 -20.34 -3.99 -0.70
C ALA A 95 -19.65 -4.76 -1.85
N THR A 96 -20.43 -5.44 -2.70
CA THR A 96 -19.90 -6.15 -3.88
C THR A 96 -19.31 -5.19 -4.90
N ARG A 97 -19.95 -4.05 -5.16
CA ARG A 97 -19.42 -3.00 -6.06
C ARG A 97 -18.15 -2.37 -5.50
N HIS A 98 -18.10 -2.10 -4.19
CA HIS A 98 -16.89 -1.63 -3.54
C HIS A 98 -15.77 -2.67 -3.64
N HIS A 99 -16.06 -3.94 -3.37
CA HIS A 99 -15.08 -5.01 -3.51
C HIS A 99 -14.58 -5.15 -4.96
N GLN A 100 -15.47 -5.11 -5.95
CA GLN A 100 -15.10 -5.14 -7.37
C GLN A 100 -14.28 -3.91 -7.78
N PHE A 101 -14.62 -2.73 -7.26
CA PHE A 101 -13.85 -1.50 -7.48
C PHE A 101 -12.43 -1.63 -6.89
N LEU A 102 -12.31 -2.14 -5.67
CA LEU A 102 -11.02 -2.38 -5.01
C LEU A 102 -10.18 -3.41 -5.79
N VAL A 103 -10.78 -4.53 -6.19
CA VAL A 103 -10.10 -5.56 -7.02
C VAL A 103 -9.68 -5.01 -8.37
N ASN A 104 -10.47 -4.13 -8.98
CA ASN A 104 -10.11 -3.49 -10.25
C ASN A 104 -8.98 -2.47 -10.07
N MET A 105 -8.93 -1.76 -8.93
CA MET A 105 -7.90 -0.78 -8.59
C MET A 105 -6.58 -1.44 -8.13
N SER A 106 -6.63 -2.69 -7.67
CA SER A 106 -5.46 -3.47 -7.27
C SER A 106 -4.78 -4.23 -8.43
N ARG A 107 -5.32 -4.15 -9.66
CA ARG A 107 -4.73 -4.83 -10.82
C ARG A 107 -3.48 -4.12 -11.30
N ASP A 108 -2.34 -4.76 -11.12
CA ASP A 108 -1.09 -4.32 -11.74
C ASP A 108 -1.20 -4.42 -13.26
N ASN A 109 -0.86 -3.33 -13.94
CA ASN A 109 -0.96 -3.23 -15.39
C ASN A 109 0.44 -3.39 -15.98
N GLU A 110 0.68 -4.49 -16.68
CA GLU A 110 1.90 -4.67 -17.46
C GLU A 110 1.65 -4.26 -18.91
N PHE A 111 2.40 -3.28 -19.40
CA PHE A 111 2.28 -2.80 -20.78
C PHE A 111 3.18 -3.62 -21.72
N LEU A 112 2.96 -4.94 -21.77
CA LEU A 112 3.80 -5.96 -22.44
C LEU A 112 4.08 -5.72 -23.94
N GLY A 113 3.39 -4.78 -24.58
CA GLY A 113 3.60 -4.40 -25.99
C GLY A 113 4.45 -3.15 -26.21
N VAL A 114 4.79 -2.41 -25.15
CA VAL A 114 5.51 -1.14 -25.27
C VAL A 114 7.01 -1.37 -25.07
N ALA A 115 7.75 -1.42 -26.17
CA ALA A 115 9.22 -1.60 -26.15
C ALA A 115 9.93 -0.51 -25.34
N GLN A 116 11.07 -0.86 -24.73
CA GLN A 116 11.85 0.06 -23.88
C GLN A 116 12.34 1.33 -24.61
N ASP A 117 12.51 1.26 -25.93
CA ASP A 117 12.93 2.36 -26.80
C ASP A 117 11.77 2.98 -27.61
N ASN A 118 10.52 2.67 -27.26
CA ASN A 118 9.36 3.26 -27.89
C ASN A 118 9.38 4.81 -27.74
N PRO A 119 9.33 5.58 -28.82
CA PRO A 119 9.50 7.04 -28.77
C PRO A 119 8.38 7.75 -28.00
N GLU A 120 7.14 7.24 -28.03
CA GLU A 120 6.02 7.81 -27.26
C GLU A 120 6.22 7.59 -25.76
N LEU A 121 6.73 6.42 -25.35
CA LEU A 121 7.12 6.15 -23.97
C LEU A 121 8.25 7.09 -23.52
N ILE A 122 9.27 7.28 -24.36
CA ILE A 122 10.40 8.16 -24.01
C ILE A 122 9.93 9.61 -23.83
N THR A 123 9.10 10.11 -24.74
CA THR A 123 8.50 11.45 -24.63
C THR A 123 7.61 11.55 -23.40
N TYR A 124 6.78 10.55 -23.13
CA TYR A 124 5.93 10.49 -21.95
C TYR A 124 6.73 10.57 -20.65
N ILE A 125 7.81 9.79 -20.52
CA ILE A 125 8.69 9.85 -19.35
C ILE A 125 9.32 11.24 -19.22
N ARG A 126 9.87 11.77 -20.32
CA ARG A 126 10.60 13.04 -20.33
C ARG A 126 9.72 14.23 -19.98
N GLU A 127 8.51 14.29 -20.53
CA GLU A 127 7.63 15.46 -20.40
C GLU A 127 6.72 15.41 -19.17
N VAL A 128 6.35 14.20 -18.71
CA VAL A 128 5.37 14.03 -17.63
C VAL A 128 6.02 13.65 -16.30
N HIS A 129 7.07 12.83 -16.32
CA HIS A 129 7.61 12.20 -15.10
C HIS A 129 8.95 12.76 -14.64
N LEU A 130 9.81 13.18 -15.58
CA LEU A 130 11.07 13.82 -15.23
C LEU A 130 10.82 15.27 -14.78
N SER A 131 11.37 15.62 -13.61
CA SER A 131 11.35 17.00 -13.13
C SER A 131 12.68 17.36 -12.48
N PRO A 132 13.08 18.65 -12.43
CA PRO A 132 14.27 19.06 -11.67
C PRO A 132 14.17 18.60 -10.22
N ALA A 133 15.22 18.06 -9.62
CA ALA A 133 15.19 17.51 -8.25
C ALA A 133 15.22 18.61 -7.15
N VAL A 134 14.47 19.69 -7.37
CA VAL A 134 14.42 20.89 -6.54
C VAL A 134 12.98 21.20 -6.17
N GLU A 135 12.78 21.65 -4.94
CA GLU A 135 11.56 22.28 -4.46
C GLU A 135 11.84 23.76 -4.12
N PRO A 136 11.35 24.72 -4.95
CA PRO A 136 11.77 26.11 -4.87
C PRO A 136 11.18 26.87 -3.66
N HIS A 137 10.09 26.37 -3.07
CA HIS A 137 9.32 27.11 -2.07
C HIS A 137 9.71 26.80 -0.61
N HIS A 138 10.68 25.91 -0.38
CA HIS A 138 11.09 25.48 0.95
C HIS A 138 12.60 25.65 1.16
N LYS A 139 13.00 25.90 2.41
CA LYS A 139 14.42 25.86 2.79
C LYS A 139 14.94 24.44 2.54
N PRO A 140 16.10 24.28 1.88
CA PRO A 140 16.68 22.96 1.64
C PRO A 140 16.88 22.17 2.93
N LEU A 141 16.60 20.87 2.88
CA LEU A 141 17.01 19.95 3.94
C LEU A 141 18.53 19.78 3.88
N GLU A 142 19.22 20.19 4.94
CA GLU A 142 20.65 19.94 5.11
C GLU A 142 20.88 18.57 5.74
N THR A 143 21.39 17.64 4.96
CA THR A 143 21.73 16.27 5.40
C THR A 143 23.16 15.88 5.10
N LEU A 144 23.90 16.70 4.35
CA LEU A 144 25.26 16.35 3.95
C LEU A 144 26.22 16.52 5.13
N GLY A 145 26.73 15.42 5.65
CA GLY A 145 27.91 15.42 6.51
C GLY A 145 29.17 15.90 5.77
N PRO A 146 30.26 16.23 6.48
CA PRO A 146 31.48 16.74 5.84
C PRO A 146 32.16 15.72 4.91
N PHE A 147 31.88 14.43 5.09
CA PHE A 147 32.56 13.33 4.39
C PHE A 147 31.57 12.44 3.62
N PRO A 148 32.01 11.85 2.49
CA PRO A 148 31.23 10.83 1.80
C PRO A 148 31.14 9.56 2.65
N THR A 149 30.13 8.72 2.40
CA THR A 149 30.06 7.36 2.93
C THR A 149 31.24 6.52 2.42
N GLU A 150 31.59 5.43 3.12
CA GLU A 150 32.74 4.59 2.76
C GLU A 150 32.67 4.03 1.34
N ASP A 151 31.48 3.58 0.92
CA ASP A 151 31.23 3.10 -0.45
C ASP A 151 31.40 4.21 -1.48
N THR A 152 30.86 5.40 -1.22
CA THR A 152 31.03 6.58 -2.09
C THR A 152 32.50 7.01 -2.17
N ALA A 153 33.23 7.02 -1.06
CA ALA A 153 34.65 7.35 -1.02
C ALA A 153 35.48 6.36 -1.85
N TYR A 154 35.17 5.07 -1.75
CA TYR A 154 35.79 4.02 -2.54
C TYR A 154 35.51 4.19 -4.04
N ILE A 155 34.26 4.48 -4.42
CA ILE A 155 33.87 4.73 -5.81
C ILE A 155 34.60 5.96 -6.38
N ILE A 156 34.69 7.05 -5.62
CA ILE A 156 35.46 8.25 -6.01
C ILE A 156 36.92 7.88 -6.31
N LYS A 157 37.55 7.07 -5.46
CA LYS A 157 38.91 6.58 -5.68
C LYS A 157 39.00 5.69 -6.93
N LEU A 158 38.03 4.80 -7.12
CA LEU A 158 38.00 3.86 -8.25
C LEU A 158 37.88 4.59 -9.61
N LEU A 159 37.20 5.74 -9.61
CA LEU A 159 37.05 6.65 -10.74
C LEU A 159 38.13 7.74 -10.80
N ASN A 160 39.24 7.60 -10.06
CA ASN A 160 40.35 8.55 -10.06
C ASN A 160 39.91 10.00 -9.78
N ASN A 161 39.00 10.21 -8.83
CA ASN A 161 38.45 11.51 -8.45
C ASN A 161 37.76 12.26 -9.62
N LYS A 162 37.17 11.53 -10.57
CA LYS A 162 36.41 12.09 -11.69
C LYS A 162 35.42 13.17 -11.23
N LYS A 163 35.43 14.31 -11.91
CA LYS A 163 34.46 15.39 -11.78
C LYS A 163 33.47 15.33 -12.94
N GLU A 164 32.30 15.96 -12.77
CA GLU A 164 31.29 16.08 -13.83
C GLU A 164 30.83 14.74 -14.39
N GLY A 165 30.76 13.71 -13.53
CA GLY A 165 30.25 12.40 -13.91
C GLY A 165 28.72 12.35 -13.91
N ILE A 166 28.20 11.29 -14.51
CA ILE A 166 26.76 11.02 -14.62
C ILE A 166 26.40 9.85 -13.71
N PHE A 167 25.41 10.05 -12.84
CA PHE A 167 24.86 8.97 -12.00
C PHE A 167 23.39 8.69 -12.26
N VAL A 168 22.96 7.47 -11.93
CA VAL A 168 21.56 7.12 -11.70
C VAL A 168 21.46 6.43 -10.34
N GLU A 169 20.57 6.91 -9.47
CA GLU A 169 20.35 6.33 -8.14
C GLU A 169 18.89 5.91 -8.00
N ALA A 170 18.65 4.61 -7.93
CA ALA A 170 17.37 4.04 -7.52
C ALA A 170 17.34 3.84 -6.01
N GLY A 171 16.24 4.25 -5.38
CA GLY A 171 16.09 4.21 -3.92
C GLY A 171 16.70 5.42 -3.21
N ALA A 172 16.85 6.55 -3.90
CA ALA A 172 17.44 7.76 -3.32
C ALA A 172 16.57 8.31 -2.16
N TYR A 173 17.22 8.54 -1.01
CA TYR A 173 16.61 8.96 0.25
C TYR A 173 15.57 7.98 0.79
N SER A 174 15.73 7.55 2.04
CA SER A 174 14.70 6.81 2.77
C SER A 174 14.78 7.16 4.25
N ASP A 175 13.87 6.62 5.06
CA ASP A 175 13.94 6.83 6.50
C ASP A 175 15.27 6.28 7.04
N GLY A 176 16.01 7.12 7.76
CA GLY A 176 17.35 6.82 8.27
C GLY A 176 18.47 6.75 7.21
N LYS A 177 18.19 7.01 5.93
CA LYS A 177 19.17 6.90 4.84
C LYS A 177 19.23 8.15 3.96
N VAL A 178 20.42 8.71 3.83
CA VAL A 178 20.70 9.81 2.90
C VAL A 178 21.07 9.26 1.51
N SER A 179 20.90 10.08 0.47
CA SER A 179 21.38 9.76 -0.88
C SER A 179 22.90 9.59 -0.91
N LYS A 180 23.37 8.51 -1.54
CA LYS A 180 24.81 8.23 -1.73
C LYS A 180 25.43 9.14 -2.77
N THR A 181 24.63 9.60 -3.72
CA THR A 181 25.08 10.54 -4.75
C THR A 181 25.09 11.98 -4.24
N GLU A 182 24.64 12.23 -3.00
CA GLU A 182 24.51 13.59 -2.48
C GLU A 182 25.84 14.35 -2.55
N TYR A 183 26.89 13.69 -2.08
CA TYR A 183 28.26 14.19 -2.07
C TYR A 183 28.81 14.40 -3.49
N LEU A 184 28.54 13.47 -4.43
CA LEU A 184 29.04 13.53 -5.80
C LEU A 184 28.54 14.80 -6.52
N GLU A 185 27.27 15.13 -6.40
CA GLU A 185 26.72 16.34 -7.03
C GLU A 185 27.21 17.63 -6.34
N LYS A 186 27.22 17.66 -5.00
CA LYS A 186 27.54 18.89 -4.23
C LYS A 186 29.04 19.20 -4.19
N ARG A 187 29.92 18.20 -4.29
CA ARG A 187 31.38 18.35 -4.13
C ARG A 187 32.19 17.94 -5.36
N MET A 188 31.63 17.12 -6.24
CA MET A 188 32.31 16.64 -7.45
C MET A 188 31.69 17.19 -8.74
N SER A 189 30.66 18.05 -8.65
CA SER A 189 29.92 18.61 -9.79
C SER A 189 29.24 17.56 -10.68
N TRP A 190 28.94 16.39 -10.14
CA TRP A 190 28.19 15.38 -10.86
C TRP A 190 26.74 15.80 -11.06
N HIS A 191 26.09 15.19 -12.04
CA HIS A 191 24.67 15.34 -12.31
C HIS A 191 24.05 13.95 -12.56
N GLY A 192 22.74 13.83 -12.47
CA GLY A 192 22.13 12.51 -12.60
C GLY A 192 20.62 12.45 -12.46
N LEU A 193 20.13 11.23 -12.30
CA LEU A 193 18.73 10.91 -12.08
C LEU A 193 18.53 10.23 -10.73
N LEU A 194 17.55 10.74 -9.98
CA LEU A 194 17.10 10.18 -8.71
C LEU A 194 15.74 9.53 -8.90
N ILE A 195 15.63 8.23 -8.62
CA ILE A 195 14.41 7.43 -8.78
C ILE A 195 13.93 7.03 -7.38
N GLN A 196 12.71 7.43 -7.03
CA GLN A 196 12.11 7.09 -5.75
C GLN A 196 10.62 6.73 -5.94
N PRO A 197 10.22 5.48 -5.68
CA PRO A 197 8.81 5.07 -5.81
C PRO A 197 7.93 5.51 -4.63
N GLU A 198 8.49 5.64 -3.42
CA GLU A 198 7.67 5.95 -2.23
C GLU A 198 7.35 7.45 -2.19
N PRO A 199 6.06 7.85 -2.14
CA PRO A 199 5.68 9.26 -2.18
C PRO A 199 6.34 10.14 -1.11
N THR A 200 6.35 9.73 0.15
CA THR A 200 6.91 10.56 1.23
C THR A 200 8.41 10.78 1.05
N HIS A 201 9.14 9.76 0.63
CA HIS A 201 10.57 9.79 0.33
C HIS A 201 10.83 10.63 -0.92
N TYR A 202 9.96 10.56 -1.94
CA TYR A 202 10.07 11.39 -3.14
C TYR A 202 9.89 12.88 -2.82
N PHE A 203 8.90 13.25 -1.99
CA PHE A 203 8.75 14.63 -1.56
C PHE A 203 9.93 15.10 -0.69
N LYS A 204 10.44 14.25 0.23
CA LYS A 204 11.67 14.55 0.99
C LYS A 204 12.86 14.77 0.05
N LEU A 205 13.04 13.92 -0.97
CA LEU A 205 14.09 14.01 -1.98
C LEU A 205 14.09 15.39 -2.65
N LYS A 206 12.93 15.88 -3.08
CA LYS A 206 12.80 17.18 -3.74
C LYS A 206 13.25 18.34 -2.85
N ARG A 207 13.02 18.24 -1.54
CA ARG A 207 13.45 19.23 -0.53
C ARG A 207 14.96 19.27 -0.30
N HIS A 208 15.73 18.30 -0.78
CA HIS A 208 17.20 18.36 -0.71
C HIS A 208 17.81 19.28 -1.77
N ASN A 209 17.00 19.82 -2.69
CA ASN A 209 17.38 20.81 -3.71
C ASN A 209 18.64 20.40 -4.48
N ARG A 210 18.54 19.24 -5.12
CA ARG A 210 19.54 18.61 -5.96
C ARG A 210 19.57 19.28 -7.34
N GLY A 211 20.09 20.51 -7.38
CA GLY A 211 19.99 21.43 -8.52
C GLY A 211 20.65 20.97 -9.83
N ARG A 212 21.52 19.95 -9.81
CA ARG A 212 22.08 19.36 -11.04
C ARG A 212 21.38 18.07 -11.44
N SER A 213 20.42 17.59 -10.64
CA SER A 213 19.78 16.30 -10.86
C SER A 213 18.34 16.44 -11.30
N LEU A 214 17.88 15.43 -12.03
CA LEU A 214 16.47 15.17 -12.27
C LEU A 214 15.96 14.19 -11.21
N ALA A 215 14.67 14.26 -10.93
CA ALA A 215 13.95 13.36 -10.05
C ALA A 215 12.73 12.78 -10.78
N ILE A 216 12.43 11.53 -10.47
CA ILE A 216 11.25 10.83 -10.96
C ILE A 216 10.56 10.04 -9.83
N HIS A 217 9.24 10.20 -9.71
CA HIS A 217 8.40 9.42 -8.80
C HIS A 217 7.98 8.12 -9.48
N ALA A 218 8.90 7.15 -9.50
CA ALA A 218 8.75 5.89 -10.21
C ALA A 218 9.60 4.78 -9.58
N CYS A 219 9.35 3.54 -9.99
CA CYS A 219 10.21 2.38 -9.74
C CYS A 219 10.99 1.99 -11.01
N LEU A 220 11.97 1.10 -10.86
CA LEU A 220 12.57 0.40 -11.99
C LEU A 220 11.72 -0.83 -12.32
N SER A 221 11.45 -1.05 -13.61
CA SER A 221 10.72 -2.23 -14.04
C SER A 221 11.59 -3.47 -13.98
N SER A 222 11.06 -4.54 -13.40
CA SER A 222 11.66 -5.88 -13.40
C SER A 222 11.44 -6.65 -14.71
N THR A 223 10.73 -6.04 -15.67
CA THR A 223 10.49 -6.59 -17.01
C THR A 223 10.95 -5.57 -18.06
N PRO A 224 11.17 -5.99 -19.32
CA PRO A 224 11.57 -5.07 -20.39
C PRO A 224 10.43 -4.16 -20.87
N TYR A 225 9.38 -3.97 -20.06
CA TYR A 225 8.18 -3.20 -20.38
C TYR A 225 7.85 -2.26 -19.22
N PRO A 226 7.25 -1.09 -19.49
CA PRO A 226 6.69 -0.29 -18.42
C PRO A 226 5.54 -1.06 -17.75
N LYS A 227 5.35 -0.79 -16.46
CA LYS A 227 4.21 -1.35 -15.70
C LYS A 227 3.75 -0.36 -14.65
N GLU A 228 2.55 -0.58 -14.14
CA GLU A 228 2.03 0.12 -12.98
C GLU A 228 1.72 -0.91 -11.90
N ILE A 229 2.31 -0.70 -10.72
CA ILE A 229 2.17 -1.61 -9.58
C ILE A 229 1.52 -0.91 -8.41
N THR A 230 0.91 -1.69 -7.53
CA THR A 230 0.49 -1.24 -6.21
C THR A 230 1.69 -1.29 -5.26
N PHE A 231 2.09 -0.13 -4.72
CA PHE A 231 3.19 -0.04 -3.76
C PHE A 231 2.62 -0.20 -2.34
N HIS A 232 2.93 -1.32 -1.68
CA HIS A 232 2.52 -1.58 -0.30
C HIS A 232 3.62 -1.12 0.67
N GLN A 233 3.25 -0.32 1.67
CA GLN A 233 4.20 0.20 2.66
C GLN A 233 4.82 -0.92 3.53
N GLU A 234 4.11 -2.06 3.68
CA GLU A 234 4.56 -3.24 4.42
C GLU A 234 5.74 -3.98 3.76
N ASP A 235 5.98 -3.77 2.46
CA ASP A 235 7.02 -4.48 1.69
C ASP A 235 8.45 -4.07 2.08
N ARG A 236 8.64 -3.02 2.91
CA ARG A 236 9.98 -2.56 3.34
C ARG A 236 10.29 -2.68 4.82
N ASP A 237 9.33 -2.50 5.71
CA ASP A 237 9.69 -2.28 7.12
C ASP A 237 9.84 -3.54 7.95
N GLY A 238 9.31 -4.70 7.57
CA GLY A 238 9.38 -5.91 8.40
C GLY A 238 8.77 -5.76 9.80
N VAL A 239 8.27 -4.58 10.16
CA VAL A 239 7.55 -4.30 11.39
C VAL A 239 6.12 -4.75 11.17
N LYS A 240 5.90 -6.04 11.38
CA LYS A 240 4.58 -6.54 11.79
C LYS A 240 4.26 -5.91 13.15
N ILE A 241 3.68 -4.71 13.17
CA ILE A 241 3.04 -4.19 14.38
C ILE A 241 1.80 -5.07 14.57
N ASN A 242 1.99 -6.13 15.37
CA ASN A 242 0.96 -7.01 15.90
C ASN A 242 -0.13 -7.39 14.89
N GLN A 243 0.09 -8.50 14.19
CA GLN A 243 -1.01 -9.35 13.73
C GLN A 243 -1.79 -9.86 14.97
N ILE A 244 -2.60 -8.99 15.59
CA ILE A 244 -3.83 -9.43 16.20
C ILE A 244 -4.77 -9.60 15.02
N HIS A 245 -4.96 -10.85 14.63
CA HIS A 245 -5.95 -11.25 13.65
C HIS A 245 -7.32 -10.68 14.00
N THR A 246 -7.74 -9.66 13.27
CA THR A 246 -9.14 -9.49 12.94
C THR A 246 -9.23 -9.52 11.43
N ASN A 247 -9.66 -10.67 10.89
CA ASN A 247 -10.22 -10.78 9.55
C ASN A 247 -11.53 -9.97 9.50
N THR A 248 -11.42 -8.65 9.62
CA THR A 248 -12.49 -7.68 9.43
C THR A 248 -12.25 -7.05 8.08
N VAL A 249 -13.31 -7.02 7.26
CA VAL A 249 -13.39 -6.44 5.90
C VAL A 249 -13.27 -4.89 5.95
N GLU A 250 -12.48 -4.36 6.90
CA GLU A 250 -12.46 -2.97 7.33
C GLU A 250 -11.04 -2.48 7.68
N ASP A 251 -9.98 -3.03 7.09
CA ASP A 251 -8.75 -2.24 6.96
C ASP A 251 -8.94 -1.34 5.73
N PRO A 252 -9.01 0.00 5.87
CA PRO A 252 -9.09 0.85 4.72
C PRO A 252 -7.73 0.76 4.00
N ASP A 253 -7.73 0.20 2.80
CA ASP A 253 -6.68 0.22 1.76
C ASP A 253 -6.20 1.64 1.35
N TRP A 254 -6.39 2.65 2.21
CA TRP A 254 -6.21 4.07 1.93
C TRP A 254 -4.76 4.48 1.61
N PHE A 255 -3.77 3.61 1.83
CA PHE A 255 -2.36 3.91 1.60
C PHE A 255 -1.68 3.16 0.45
N ASN A 256 -2.44 2.38 -0.33
CA ASN A 256 -1.90 1.69 -1.50
C ASN A 256 -1.67 2.70 -2.65
N THR A 257 -0.44 3.18 -2.80
CA THR A 257 -0.10 4.14 -3.87
C THR A 257 0.25 3.37 -5.15
N ARG A 258 -0.41 3.73 -6.26
CA ARG A 258 -0.04 3.23 -7.58
C ARG A 258 1.21 3.93 -8.07
N VAL A 259 2.23 3.17 -8.43
CA VAL A 259 3.51 3.70 -8.91
C VAL A 259 3.84 3.08 -10.27
N LYS A 260 4.31 3.92 -11.19
CA LYS A 260 4.79 3.47 -12.50
C LYS A 260 6.22 2.99 -12.38
N CYS A 261 6.50 1.81 -12.92
CA CYS A 261 7.85 1.32 -13.09
C CYS A 261 8.26 1.43 -14.55
N PHE A 262 9.43 2.01 -14.80
CA PHE A 262 9.99 2.14 -16.15
C PHE A 262 11.24 1.28 -16.30
N PRO A 263 11.47 0.67 -17.47
CA PRO A 263 12.74 0.00 -17.75
C PRO A 263 13.90 1.00 -17.64
N PHE A 264 15.03 0.56 -17.09
CA PHE A 264 16.20 1.42 -16.89
C PHE A 264 16.66 2.08 -18.20
N TYR A 265 16.65 1.33 -19.31
CA TYR A 265 17.02 1.85 -20.62
C TYR A 265 16.10 3.00 -21.08
N SER A 266 14.79 2.89 -20.83
CA SER A 266 13.83 3.96 -21.16
C SER A 266 14.13 5.25 -20.41
N LEU A 267 14.56 5.16 -19.15
CA LEU A 267 14.95 6.33 -18.36
C LEU A 267 16.21 7.00 -18.91
N LEU A 268 17.21 6.22 -19.33
CA LEU A 268 18.42 6.76 -19.95
C LEU A 268 18.11 7.48 -21.27
N LEU A 269 17.25 6.90 -22.12
CA LEU A 269 16.80 7.53 -23.36
C LEU A 269 16.00 8.81 -23.08
N ALA A 270 15.17 8.84 -22.04
CA ALA A 270 14.45 10.04 -21.64
C ALA A 270 15.39 11.17 -21.20
N MET A 271 16.52 10.83 -20.58
CA MET A 271 17.62 11.76 -20.27
C MET A 271 18.53 12.07 -21.47
N ASN A 272 18.32 11.44 -22.62
CA ASN A 272 19.16 11.54 -23.82
C ASN A 272 20.62 11.10 -23.58
N ILE A 273 20.82 10.03 -22.82
CA ILE A 273 22.13 9.43 -22.54
C ILE A 273 22.12 7.93 -22.81
N SER A 274 23.31 7.36 -23.07
CA SER A 274 23.53 5.91 -23.21
C SER A 274 24.70 5.41 -22.36
N SER A 275 25.37 6.32 -21.65
CA SER A 275 26.53 6.03 -20.82
C SER A 275 26.37 6.66 -19.45
N VAL A 276 26.67 5.90 -18.40
CA VAL A 276 26.56 6.32 -16.99
C VAL A 276 27.83 5.92 -16.25
N ASP A 277 28.37 6.82 -15.43
CA ASP A 277 29.57 6.53 -14.64
C ASP A 277 29.25 5.69 -13.40
N LEU A 278 28.11 5.96 -12.77
CA LEU A 278 27.66 5.25 -11.58
C LEU A 278 26.17 4.93 -11.63
N PHE A 279 25.84 3.64 -11.56
CA PHE A 279 24.47 3.19 -11.31
C PHE A 279 24.37 2.60 -9.91
N ILE A 280 23.58 3.23 -9.03
CA ILE A 280 23.22 2.70 -7.72
C ILE A 280 21.84 2.05 -7.84
N LEU A 281 21.80 0.73 -7.62
CA LEU A 281 20.61 -0.09 -7.77
C LEU A 281 20.13 -0.59 -6.41
N GLU A 282 19.06 0.05 -5.92
CA GLU A 282 18.32 -0.35 -4.73
C GLU A 282 16.83 -0.37 -5.06
N SER A 283 16.36 -1.51 -5.51
CA SER A 283 14.99 -1.72 -6.02
C SER A 283 14.09 -2.46 -5.03
N GLY A 284 14.61 -2.81 -3.85
CA GLY A 284 13.85 -3.46 -2.79
C GLY A 284 13.66 -4.96 -3.00
N GLY A 285 14.62 -5.64 -3.62
CA GLY A 285 14.57 -7.10 -3.83
C GLY A 285 14.28 -7.53 -5.27
N THR A 286 14.35 -6.61 -6.24
CA THR A 286 14.19 -6.92 -7.68
C THR A 286 15.46 -6.64 -8.50
N GLU A 287 16.62 -6.59 -7.82
CA GLU A 287 17.87 -6.13 -8.40
C GLU A 287 18.30 -7.00 -9.58
N LEU A 288 18.20 -8.33 -9.44
CA LEU A 288 18.56 -9.26 -10.52
C LEU A 288 17.68 -9.06 -11.75
N GLN A 289 16.37 -8.95 -11.55
CA GLN A 289 15.39 -8.86 -12.63
C GLN A 289 15.57 -7.54 -13.36
N VAL A 290 15.75 -6.42 -12.65
CA VAL A 290 16.10 -5.12 -13.25
C VAL A 290 17.37 -5.23 -14.08
N LEU A 291 18.45 -5.82 -13.55
CA LEU A 291 19.72 -6.01 -14.29
C LEU A 291 19.53 -6.83 -15.57
N GLN A 292 18.67 -7.86 -15.54
CA GLN A 292 18.37 -8.69 -16.71
C GLN A 292 17.65 -7.93 -17.84
N THR A 293 16.96 -6.82 -17.53
CA THR A 293 16.29 -6.01 -18.55
C THR A 293 17.23 -5.08 -19.33
N ILE A 294 18.45 -4.85 -18.83
CA ILE A 294 19.38 -3.85 -19.38
C ILE A 294 20.03 -4.38 -20.68
N PRO A 295 19.92 -3.65 -21.80
CA PRO A 295 20.65 -3.98 -23.02
C PRO A 295 22.11 -3.50 -22.92
N PHE A 296 22.97 -4.30 -22.29
CA PHE A 296 24.40 -4.01 -22.08
C PHE A 296 25.23 -3.84 -23.37
N ASP A 297 24.68 -4.20 -24.52
CA ASP A 297 25.23 -3.93 -25.86
C ASP A 297 24.94 -2.50 -26.35
N ARG A 298 23.92 -1.85 -25.78
CA ARG A 298 23.49 -0.48 -26.13
C ARG A 298 23.77 0.55 -25.03
N VAL A 299 24.05 0.10 -23.82
CA VAL A 299 24.27 0.94 -22.64
C VAL A 299 25.60 0.60 -21.99
N SER A 300 26.41 1.64 -21.71
CA SER A 300 27.67 1.49 -20.98
C SER A 300 27.53 2.04 -19.56
N ILE A 301 27.81 1.20 -18.56
CA ILE A 301 27.80 1.62 -17.15
C ILE A 301 29.16 1.30 -16.55
N ASP A 302 29.95 2.29 -16.13
CA ASP A 302 31.31 2.02 -15.61
C ASP A 302 31.26 1.30 -14.26
N ILE A 303 30.50 1.83 -13.30
CA ILE A 303 30.33 1.23 -11.98
C ILE A 303 28.86 0.95 -11.68
N ILE A 304 28.57 -0.26 -11.23
CA ILE A 304 27.27 -0.67 -10.70
C ILE A 304 27.44 -0.98 -9.21
N ASN A 305 26.72 -0.25 -8.35
CA ASN A 305 26.63 -0.51 -6.92
C ASN A 305 25.25 -1.10 -6.60
N VAL A 306 25.19 -2.41 -6.35
CA VAL A 306 23.94 -3.15 -6.14
C VAL A 306 23.73 -3.40 -4.66
N GLN A 307 22.54 -3.11 -4.14
CA GLN A 307 22.16 -3.55 -2.79
C GLN A 307 21.73 -5.02 -2.83
N ILE A 308 22.49 -5.87 -2.16
CA ILE A 308 22.22 -7.30 -2.02
C ILE A 308 22.11 -7.60 -0.53
N GLN A 309 20.96 -8.09 -0.07
CA GLN A 309 20.76 -8.43 1.33
C GLN A 309 21.61 -9.65 1.73
N ALA A 310 21.97 -9.76 3.01
CA ALA A 310 22.85 -10.84 3.48
C ALA A 310 22.28 -12.24 3.21
N ASN A 311 20.95 -12.39 3.33
CA ASN A 311 20.21 -13.64 3.14
C ASN A 311 19.59 -13.76 1.74
N ASP A 312 20.01 -12.91 0.81
CA ASP A 312 19.49 -12.91 -0.55
C ASP A 312 19.96 -14.15 -1.30
N SER A 313 19.02 -15.03 -1.65
CA SER A 313 19.27 -16.24 -2.43
C SER A 313 19.79 -15.94 -3.83
N GLU A 314 19.54 -14.73 -4.36
CA GLU A 314 19.96 -14.31 -5.70
C GLU A 314 21.37 -13.70 -5.72
N LYS A 315 22.02 -13.52 -4.55
CA LYS A 315 23.36 -12.91 -4.43
C LYS A 315 24.39 -13.49 -5.39
N ASP A 316 24.51 -14.82 -5.44
CA ASP A 316 25.47 -15.49 -6.32
C ASP A 316 25.04 -15.40 -7.79
N THR A 317 23.73 -15.37 -8.07
CA THR A 317 23.17 -15.20 -9.41
C THR A 317 23.47 -13.81 -9.94
N ILE A 318 23.30 -12.76 -9.14
CA ILE A 318 23.64 -11.37 -9.50
C ILE A 318 25.13 -11.25 -9.84
N LYS A 319 26.01 -11.81 -8.99
CA LYS A 319 27.45 -11.81 -9.24
C LYS A 319 27.80 -12.50 -10.56
N LYS A 320 27.28 -13.71 -10.77
CA LYS A 320 27.52 -14.48 -12.01
C LYS A 320 26.99 -13.74 -13.24
N PHE A 321 25.81 -13.14 -13.13
CA PHE A 321 25.20 -12.36 -14.20
C PHE A 321 26.10 -11.17 -14.59
N LEU A 322 26.52 -10.34 -13.63
CA LEU A 322 27.38 -9.18 -13.91
C LEU A 322 28.75 -9.60 -14.47
N ILE A 323 29.34 -10.69 -13.97
CA ILE A 323 30.57 -11.26 -14.55
C ILE A 323 30.36 -11.65 -16.02
N SER A 324 29.21 -12.26 -16.36
CA SER A 324 28.87 -12.59 -17.75
C SER A 324 28.69 -11.36 -18.64
N LYS A 325 28.44 -10.18 -18.04
CA LYS A 325 28.36 -8.87 -18.71
C LYS A 325 29.66 -8.08 -18.64
N ASN A 326 30.79 -8.76 -18.45
CA ASN A 326 32.13 -8.17 -18.44
C ASN A 326 32.42 -7.24 -17.24
N TYR A 327 31.72 -7.40 -16.12
CA TYR A 327 32.03 -6.71 -14.87
C TYR A 327 32.95 -7.55 -13.96
N THR A 328 33.71 -6.87 -13.10
CA THR A 328 34.42 -7.46 -11.96
C THR A 328 33.80 -6.98 -10.66
N PHE A 329 33.62 -7.89 -9.71
CA PHE A 329 33.38 -7.51 -8.32
C PHE A 329 34.65 -6.87 -7.75
N THR A 330 34.52 -5.71 -7.11
CA THR A 330 35.68 -4.98 -6.57
C THR A 330 35.68 -4.92 -5.05
N GLN A 331 34.54 -4.61 -4.42
CA GLN A 331 34.42 -4.47 -2.97
C GLN A 331 32.96 -4.54 -2.50
N SER A 332 32.73 -4.89 -1.24
CA SER A 332 31.42 -4.77 -0.58
C SER A 332 31.47 -3.95 0.71
N PHE A 333 30.40 -3.21 0.97
CA PHE A 333 30.19 -2.37 2.16
C PHE A 333 28.79 -2.65 2.73
N ASN A 334 28.70 -3.38 3.84
CA ASN A 334 27.44 -3.92 4.36
C ASN A 334 26.69 -4.70 3.27
N SER A 335 25.48 -4.27 2.89
CA SER A 335 24.67 -4.87 1.83
C SER A 335 25.00 -4.31 0.43
N ASN A 336 25.98 -3.41 0.28
CA ASN A 336 26.29 -2.79 -1.01
C ASN A 336 27.45 -3.51 -1.67
N HIS A 337 27.27 -3.97 -2.91
CA HIS A 337 28.26 -4.68 -3.69
C HIS A 337 28.63 -3.88 -4.92
N VAL A 338 29.92 -3.50 -5.01
CA VAL A 338 30.44 -2.66 -6.09
C VAL A 338 31.05 -3.54 -7.19
N PHE A 339 30.62 -3.29 -8.41
CA PHE A 339 31.10 -3.92 -9.63
C PHE A 339 31.61 -2.87 -10.61
N ARG A 340 32.70 -3.18 -11.32
CA ARG A 340 33.29 -2.30 -12.33
C ARG A 340 33.36 -2.98 -13.68
N LEU A 341 33.04 -2.25 -14.74
CA LEU A 341 33.21 -2.72 -16.12
C LEU A 341 34.70 -2.97 -16.39
N LYS A 342 35.05 -4.11 -16.99
CA LYS A 342 36.42 -4.36 -17.45
C LYS A 342 36.68 -3.52 -18.71
N HIS A 343 37.53 -2.51 -18.56
CA HIS A 343 38.13 -1.83 -19.71
C HIS A 343 39.21 -2.73 -20.28
N SER A 344 39.09 -3.13 -21.55
CA SER A 344 40.20 -3.76 -22.25
C SER A 344 41.40 -2.81 -22.20
N GLN A 345 42.52 -3.27 -21.65
CA GLN A 345 43.80 -2.57 -21.81
C GLN A 345 44.09 -2.60 -23.31
N VAL A 346 44.00 -1.44 -23.97
CA VAL A 346 44.45 -1.27 -25.36
C VAL A 346 45.97 -1.17 -25.38
#